data_AF-A0A6G3Z150-F1
#
_entry.id   AF-A0A6G3Z150-F1
#
_cell.length_a   1.000
_cell.length_b   1.000
_cell.length_c   1.000
_cell.angle_alpha   90.00
_cell.angle_beta   90.00
_cell.angle_gamma   90.00
#
_symmetry.space_group_name_H-M   'P 1'
#
loop_
_entity.id
_entity.type
_entity.pdbx_description
1 polymer ?
#
loop_
_entity_poly.entity_id
_entity_poly.type
_entity_poly.pdbx_seq_one_letter_code
_entity_poly.pdbx_strand_id
1 'polypeptide(L)'
;MNEQDIQRAVEVAIAPLLQHIETLGGKIAELEQKLGVGESTPEIVQQEEACKLLGISLRTLQRHRQHWLEGVHWWREGISDRPLYNLPLIRDGQRRGFDSVAHLNACEAWAKQQPSNKKKAV
;
A
#
# COMPACT_ATOMS: atom_id res chain seq x y z
N MET A 1 -24.67 5.73 51.30
CA MET A 1 -24.15 6.26 50.02
C MET A 1 -25.31 6.29 49.06
N ASN A 2 -25.71 7.48 48.61
CA ASN A 2 -26.89 7.67 47.76
C ASN A 2 -26.53 7.33 46.31
N GLU A 3 -27.49 6.90 45.50
CA GLU A 3 -27.30 6.52 44.09
C GLU A 3 -26.58 7.61 43.27
N GLN A 4 -26.84 8.88 43.55
CA GLN A 4 -26.15 10.03 42.95
C GLN A 4 -24.66 10.11 43.33
N ASP A 5 -24.28 9.69 44.54
CA ASP A 5 -22.88 9.66 44.97
C ASP A 5 -22.11 8.55 44.24
N ILE A 6 -22.78 7.42 43.98
CA ILE A 6 -22.24 6.29 43.21
C ILE A 6 -22.06 6.70 41.74
N GLN A 7 -23.09 7.31 41.14
CA GLN A 7 -23.05 7.81 39.77
C GLN A 7 -21.87 8.77 39.56
N ARG A 8 -21.70 9.72 40.48
CA ARG A 8 -20.64 10.73 40.44
C ARG A 8 -19.26 10.12 40.64
N ALA A 9 -19.11 9.13 41.52
CA ALA A 9 -17.85 8.40 41.70
C ALA A 9 -17.46 7.62 40.44
N VAL A 10 -18.43 7.00 39.76
CA VAL A 10 -18.23 6.27 38.51
C VAL A 10 -17.82 7.23 37.37
N GLU A 11 -18.49 8.36 37.22
CA GLU A 11 -18.14 9.36 36.19
C GLU A 11 -16.72 9.90 36.38
N VAL A 12 -16.33 10.20 37.63
CA VAL A 12 -14.98 10.68 37.97
C VAL A 12 -13.92 9.61 37.68
N ALA A 13 -14.24 8.32 37.86
CA ALA A 13 -13.33 7.23 37.58
C ALA A 13 -13.20 6.91 36.08
N ILE A 14 -14.27 7.09 35.29
CA ILE A 14 -14.31 6.75 33.86
C ILE A 14 -13.76 7.88 32.99
N ALA A 15 -13.96 9.15 33.34
CA ALA A 15 -13.54 10.29 32.51
C ALA A 15 -12.04 10.26 32.10
N PRO A 16 -11.08 9.91 32.98
CA PRO A 16 -9.68 9.79 32.59
C PRO A 16 -9.41 8.66 31.59
N LEU A 17 -10.16 7.56 31.68
CA LEU A 17 -10.03 6.43 30.76
C LEU A 17 -10.54 6.80 29.36
N LEU A 18 -11.67 7.51 29.27
CA LEU A 18 -12.20 8.00 28.00
C LEU A 18 -11.21 8.96 27.32
N GLN A 19 -10.65 9.90 28.08
CA GLN A 19 -9.65 10.83 27.58
C GLN A 19 -8.37 10.11 27.10
N HIS A 20 -7.98 9.02 27.78
CA HIS A 20 -6.85 8.20 27.36
C HIS A 20 -7.15 7.45 26.04
N ILE A 21 -8.37 6.92 25.87
CA ILE A 21 -8.81 6.26 24.63
C ILE A 21 -8.79 7.25 23.45
N GLU A 22 -9.30 8.46 23.62
CA GLU A 22 -9.25 9.51 22.58
C GLU A 22 -7.81 9.86 22.19
N THR A 23 -6.93 9.99 23.19
CA THR A 23 -5.51 10.27 22.96
C THR A 23 -4.83 9.14 22.18
N LEU A 24 -5.14 7.88 22.51
CA LEU A 24 -4.62 6.72 21.78
C LEU A 24 -5.15 6.67 20.35
N GLY A 25 -6.44 6.97 20.13
CA GLY A 25 -7.03 7.05 18.80
C GLY A 25 -6.35 8.08 17.91
N GLY A 26 -6.06 9.27 18.45
CA GLY A 26 -5.32 10.31 17.72
C GLY A 26 -3.89 9.89 17.35
N LYS A 27 -3.18 9.23 18.27
CA LYS A 27 -1.83 8.70 18.01
C LYS A 27 -1.82 7.60 16.96
N ILE A 28 -2.83 6.73 16.96
CA ILE A 28 -2.98 5.70 15.93
C ILE A 28 -3.17 6.36 14.56
N ALA A 29 -4.06 7.35 14.44
CA ALA A 29 -4.27 8.07 13.18
C ALA A 29 -2.99 8.80 12.69
N GLU A 30 -2.22 9.39 13.60
CA GLU A 30 -0.94 10.03 13.27
C GLU A 30 0.11 9.00 12.82
N LEU A 31 0.16 7.83 13.48
CA LEU A 31 1.04 6.73 13.08
C LEU A 31 0.63 6.15 11.73
N GLU A 32 -0.66 5.97 11.48
CA GLU A 32 -1.19 5.53 10.18
C GLU A 32 -0.82 6.51 9.07
N GLN A 33 -0.90 7.83 9.33
CA GLN A 33 -0.46 8.84 8.37
C GLN A 33 1.06 8.80 8.13
N LYS A 34 1.87 8.66 9.18
CA LYS A 34 3.34 8.54 9.08
C LYS A 34 3.80 7.25 8.40
N LEU A 35 3.07 6.17 8.61
CA LEU A 35 3.32 4.87 8.00
C LEU A 35 2.69 4.75 6.60
N GLY A 36 1.95 5.76 6.13
CA GLY A 36 1.28 5.73 4.83
C GLY A 36 0.15 4.70 4.76
N VAL A 37 -0.45 4.29 5.87
CA VAL A 37 -1.45 3.20 5.95
C VAL A 37 -2.78 3.57 5.25
N GLY A 38 -2.96 4.83 4.83
CA GLY A 38 -4.06 5.26 3.94
C GLY A 38 -3.71 5.37 2.45
N GLU A 39 -2.42 5.38 2.10
CA GLU A 39 -1.94 5.25 0.72
C GLU A 39 -1.62 3.78 0.51
N SER A 40 -2.55 3.04 -0.11
CA SER A 40 -2.40 1.62 -0.44
C SER A 40 -0.94 1.31 -0.74
N THR A 41 -0.25 0.65 0.21
CA THR A 41 1.11 0.19 -0.03
C THR A 41 0.99 -0.62 -1.30
N PRO A 42 1.71 -0.24 -2.36
CA PRO A 42 1.55 -0.87 -3.65
C PRO A 42 1.78 -2.35 -3.41
N GLU A 43 0.81 -3.17 -3.80
CA GLU A 43 0.81 -4.60 -3.54
C GLU A 43 1.93 -5.22 -4.38
N ILE A 44 3.14 -5.14 -3.81
CA ILE A 44 4.40 -5.56 -4.40
C ILE A 44 4.66 -6.94 -3.88
N VAL A 45 4.63 -7.92 -4.79
CA VAL A 45 4.69 -9.31 -4.40
C VAL A 45 5.68 -10.09 -5.26
N GLN A 46 6.19 -11.19 -4.70
CA GLN A 46 7.02 -12.13 -5.42
C GLN A 46 6.19 -12.93 -6.43
N GLN A 47 6.91 -13.57 -7.36
CA GLN A 47 6.35 -14.34 -8.47
C GLN A 47 5.23 -15.31 -8.09
N GLU A 48 5.41 -16.13 -7.06
CA GLU A 48 4.44 -17.15 -6.66
C GLU A 48 3.12 -16.52 -6.23
N GLU A 49 3.21 -15.40 -5.51
CA GLU A 49 2.06 -14.68 -4.99
C GLU A 49 1.39 -13.85 -6.10
N ALA A 50 2.18 -13.26 -7.00
CA ALA A 50 1.66 -12.60 -8.21
C ALA A 50 0.81 -13.56 -9.06
N CYS A 51 1.26 -14.81 -9.24
CA CYS A 51 0.51 -15.82 -9.99
C CYS A 51 -0.87 -16.08 -9.36
N LYS A 52 -0.90 -16.26 -8.03
CA LYS A 52 -2.17 -16.51 -7.29
C LYS A 52 -3.11 -15.32 -7.39
N LEU A 53 -2.60 -14.13 -7.14
CA LEU A 53 -3.38 -12.89 -7.05
C LEU A 53 -3.86 -12.36 -8.40
N LEU A 54 -3.22 -12.77 -9.49
CA LEU A 54 -3.65 -12.49 -10.87
C LEU A 54 -4.46 -13.65 -11.46
N GLY A 55 -4.52 -14.81 -10.79
CA GLY A 55 -5.19 -16.00 -11.31
C GLY A 55 -4.55 -16.55 -12.59
N ILE A 56 -3.23 -16.41 -12.76
CA ILE A 56 -2.52 -16.84 -13.97
C ILE A 56 -1.40 -17.84 -13.65
N SER A 57 -1.08 -18.69 -14.63
CA SER A 57 0.06 -19.61 -14.52
C SER A 57 1.40 -18.87 -14.51
N LEU A 58 2.43 -19.48 -13.94
CA LEU A 58 3.80 -18.95 -13.99
C LEU A 58 4.26 -18.70 -15.43
N ARG A 59 3.97 -19.63 -16.35
CA ARG A 59 4.31 -19.48 -17.76
C ARG A 59 3.63 -18.26 -18.39
N THR A 60 2.37 -18.02 -18.03
CA THR A 60 1.59 -16.86 -18.49
C THR A 60 2.16 -15.56 -17.93
N LEU A 61 2.51 -15.53 -16.63
CA LEU A 61 3.15 -14.39 -15.99
C LEU A 61 4.48 -14.04 -16.68
N GLN A 62 5.34 -15.04 -16.93
CA GLN A 62 6.61 -14.86 -17.61
C GLN A 62 6.46 -14.36 -19.05
N ARG A 63 5.43 -14.84 -19.77
CA ARG A 63 5.10 -14.33 -21.11
C ARG A 63 4.66 -12.88 -21.07
N HIS A 64 3.76 -12.50 -20.16
CA HIS A 64 3.32 -11.11 -20.03
C HIS A 64 4.44 -10.17 -19.62
N ARG A 65 5.36 -10.63 -18.76
CA ARG A 65 6.52 -9.85 -18.32
C ARG A 65 7.39 -9.36 -19.49
N GLN A 66 7.42 -10.07 -20.61
CA GLN A 66 8.16 -9.63 -21.81
C GLN A 66 7.60 -8.33 -22.42
N HIS A 67 6.36 -7.98 -22.09
CA HIS A 67 5.70 -6.75 -22.54
C HIS A 67 5.59 -5.70 -21.44
N TRP A 68 6.17 -5.96 -20.27
CA TRP A 68 6.11 -5.07 -19.10
C TRP A 68 7.42 -4.33 -18.89
N LEU A 69 7.31 -3.11 -18.38
CA LEU A 69 8.47 -2.25 -18.13
C LEU A 69 9.15 -2.64 -16.81
N GLU A 70 10.42 -3.01 -16.90
CA GLU A 70 11.28 -3.23 -15.74
C GLU A 70 11.50 -1.91 -14.98
N GLY A 71 11.49 -1.96 -13.66
CA GLY A 71 11.49 -0.79 -12.77
C GLY A 71 10.11 -0.17 -12.55
N VAL A 72 9.08 -0.55 -13.33
CA VAL A 72 7.71 -0.01 -13.22
C VAL A 72 6.73 -1.10 -12.83
N HIS A 73 6.52 -2.09 -13.71
CA HIS A 73 5.62 -3.22 -13.48
C HIS A 73 6.29 -4.33 -12.69
N TRP A 74 7.60 -4.47 -12.81
CA TRP A 74 8.38 -5.47 -12.08
C TRP A 74 9.84 -5.04 -11.90
N TRP A 75 10.53 -5.55 -10.90
CA TRP A 75 11.96 -5.33 -10.69
C TRP A 75 12.58 -6.46 -9.89
N ARG A 76 13.91 -6.39 -9.70
CA ARG A 76 14.67 -7.31 -8.85
C ARG A 76 15.27 -6.51 -7.72
N GLU A 77 15.23 -7.06 -6.51
CA GLU A 77 15.80 -6.41 -5.32
C GLU A 77 16.90 -7.30 -4.71
N GLY A 78 18.10 -6.73 -4.58
CA GLY A 78 19.26 -7.39 -3.97
C GLY A 78 19.84 -8.55 -4.79
N ILE A 79 20.45 -9.50 -4.08
CA ILE A 79 21.14 -10.69 -4.64
C ILE A 79 20.14 -11.79 -5.05
N SER A 80 18.89 -11.67 -4.63
CA SER A 80 17.85 -12.64 -4.97
C SER A 80 17.45 -12.52 -6.44
N ASP A 81 17.53 -13.62 -7.19
CA ASP A 81 17.05 -13.71 -8.58
C ASP A 81 15.51 -13.80 -8.67
N ARG A 82 14.78 -13.46 -7.60
CA ARG A 82 13.31 -13.50 -7.60
C ARG A 82 12.73 -12.13 -7.95
N PRO A 83 11.98 -12.00 -9.06
CA PRO A 83 11.34 -10.75 -9.44
C PRO A 83 10.17 -10.41 -8.51
N LEU A 84 10.05 -9.11 -8.22
CA LEU A 84 8.91 -8.48 -7.56
C LEU A 84 8.02 -7.82 -8.61
N TYR A 85 6.70 -7.80 -8.37
CA TYR A 85 5.69 -7.31 -9.31
C TYR A 85 4.80 -6.27 -8.66
N ASN A 86 4.56 -5.15 -9.36
CA ASN A 86 3.60 -4.11 -8.99
C ASN A 86 2.20 -4.52 -9.47
N LEU A 87 1.46 -5.24 -8.63
CA LEU A 87 0.12 -5.72 -9.00
C LEU A 87 -0.87 -4.60 -9.32
N PRO A 88 -0.90 -3.45 -8.62
CA PRO A 88 -1.79 -2.35 -8.97
C PRO A 88 -1.63 -1.89 -10.42
N LEU A 89 -0.39 -1.66 -10.87
CA LEU A 89 -0.12 -1.27 -12.26
C LEU A 89 -0.41 -2.38 -13.26
N ILE A 90 -0.08 -3.63 -12.93
CA ILE A 90 -0.37 -4.77 -13.81
C ILE A 90 -1.89 -4.91 -14.00
N ARG A 91 -2.67 -4.84 -12.92
CA ARG A 91 -4.14 -4.90 -12.96
C ARG A 91 -4.74 -3.68 -13.66
N ASP A 92 -4.14 -2.50 -13.49
CA ASP A 92 -4.53 -1.30 -14.22
C ASP A 92 -4.36 -1.49 -15.73
N GLY A 93 -3.21 -1.98 -16.18
CA GLY A 93 -2.95 -2.28 -17.59
C GLY A 93 -3.90 -3.36 -18.15
N GLN A 94 -4.17 -4.42 -17.38
CA GLN A 94 -5.13 -5.47 -17.77
C GLN A 94 -6.56 -4.94 -17.91
N ARG A 95 -7.02 -4.09 -16.97
CA ARG A 95 -8.37 -3.51 -17.00
C ARG A 95 -8.54 -2.50 -18.13
N ARG A 96 -7.50 -1.71 -18.41
CA ARG A 96 -7.59 -0.61 -19.37
C ARG A 96 -7.43 -1.02 -20.81
N GLY A 97 -6.78 -2.16 -21.10
CA GLY A 97 -6.78 -2.86 -22.40
C GLY A 97 -6.39 -2.01 -23.63
N PHE A 98 -7.26 -1.07 -24.01
CA PHE A 98 -7.21 -0.15 -25.15
C PHE A 98 -6.89 1.31 -24.79
N ASP A 99 -7.00 1.75 -23.54
CA ASP A 99 -6.61 3.12 -23.13
C ASP A 99 -5.13 3.16 -22.69
N SER A 100 -4.24 3.13 -23.70
CA SER A 100 -2.80 3.16 -23.51
C SER A 100 -2.32 4.45 -22.84
N VAL A 101 -3.03 5.58 -23.03
CA VAL A 101 -2.62 6.89 -22.51
C VAL A 101 -2.82 6.96 -21.00
N ALA A 102 -3.97 6.52 -20.49
CA ALA A 102 -4.22 6.50 -19.06
C ALA A 102 -3.26 5.55 -18.32
N HIS A 103 -2.94 4.40 -18.92
CA HIS A 103 -1.97 3.47 -18.34
C HIS A 103 -0.54 4.03 -18.36
N LEU A 104 -0.14 4.71 -19.43
CA LEU A 104 1.15 5.40 -19.51
C LEU A 104 1.26 6.49 -18.43
N ASN A 105 0.22 7.30 -18.24
CA ASN A 105 0.19 8.32 -17.17
C ASN A 105 0.37 7.70 -15.77
N ALA A 106 -0.27 6.55 -15.53
CA ALA A 106 -0.10 5.81 -14.26
C ALA A 106 1.33 5.29 -14.09
N CYS A 107 1.96 4.80 -15.16
CA CYS A 107 3.37 4.38 -15.15
C CYS A 107 4.32 5.54 -14.87
N GLU A 108 4.08 6.72 -15.46
CA GLU A 108 4.87 7.92 -15.21
C GLU A 108 4.71 8.44 -13.79
N ALA A 109 3.48 8.45 -13.26
CA ALA A 109 3.21 8.85 -11.89
C ALA A 109 3.96 7.95 -10.90
N TRP A 110 3.92 6.63 -11.13
CA TRP A 110 4.67 5.66 -10.36
C TRP A 110 6.19 5.90 -10.42
N ALA A 111 6.74 6.11 -11.61
CA ALA A 111 8.16 6.37 -11.79
C ALA A 111 8.63 7.63 -11.03
N LYS A 112 7.81 8.68 -10.97
CA LYS A 112 8.12 9.92 -10.22
C LYS A 112 8.12 9.73 -8.71
N GLN A 113 7.36 8.76 -8.20
CA GLN A 113 7.26 8.48 -6.76
C GLN A 113 8.46 7.68 -6.23
N GLN A 114 9.21 6.99 -7.09
CA GLN A 114 10.37 6.21 -6.64
C GLN A 114 11.54 7.10 -6.17
N PRO A 115 12.12 6.82 -4.99
CA PRO A 115 13.20 7.62 -4.42
C PRO A 115 14.51 7.62 -5.23
N SER A 116 14.71 6.63 -6.12
CA SER A 116 15.82 6.56 -7.07
C SER A 116 15.76 7.64 -8.16
N ASN A 117 14.57 8.08 -8.57
CA ASN A 117 14.40 9.15 -9.56
C ASN A 117 14.55 10.56 -8.98
N LYS A 118 14.46 10.74 -7.65
CA LYS A 118 14.71 12.03 -6.99
C LYS A 118 16.19 12.43 -6.95
N LYS A 119 17.12 11.54 -7.32
CA LYS A 119 18.57 11.79 -7.28
C LYS A 119 19.20 12.18 -8.63
N LYS A 120 18.44 12.33 -9.71
CA LYS A 120 18.92 12.79 -11.03
C LYS A 120 18.43 14.19 -11.39
N ALA A 121 18.27 15.06 -10.40
CA ALA A 121 18.08 16.49 -10.59
C ALA A 121 19.28 17.23 -9.99
N VAL A 122 20.45 17.11 -10.64
CA VAL A 122 21.59 18.04 -10.56
C VAL A 122 22.24 18.07 -11.94
#